data_AF-A0A8I1RU33-F1
#
_entry.id   AF-A0A8I1RU33-F1
#
_cell.length_a   1.000
_cell.length_b   1.000
_cell.length_c   1.000
_cell.angle_alpha   90.00
_cell.angle_beta   90.00
_cell.angle_gamma   90.00
#
_symmetry.space_group_name_H-M   'P 1'
#
loop_
_entity.id
_entity.type
_entity.pdbx_description
1 polymer ?
#
loop_
_entity_poly.entity_id
_entity_poly.type
_entity_poly.pdbx_seq_one_letter_code
_entity_poly.pdbx_strand_id
1 'polypeptide(L)'
;MFGILGFGFLLGMQHALEADHIAAVSTIAARRSSVADIVKHGLTWGLGHTITLFVFAGAALLIGHAIPERLSQPLETAVGVMLVGLGLHLLWRLWRDRVHFHRHRHHDGTEHYHVHSHAADAVPHARSAHDHAHGFRWRTLLVGLMHGMAGSAALLVLTVTQASSPTHGLLYVLLFGIGSMLGMGALSVVIAVPLVISARWLTWANRALQGMVGFVTIAIGLSTIWSTALA
;
A
#
# COMPACT_ATOMS: atom_id res chain seq x y z
N MET A 1 1.03 -32.04 -10.04
CA MET A 1 1.97 -30.88 -10.08
C MET A 1 1.26 -29.59 -10.46
N PHE A 2 0.51 -29.55 -11.57
CA PHE A 2 -0.32 -28.38 -11.95
C PHE A 2 -1.25 -27.89 -10.83
N GLY A 3 -1.85 -28.79 -10.04
CA GLY A 3 -2.69 -28.41 -8.89
C GLY A 3 -1.94 -27.65 -7.79
N ILE A 4 -0.70 -28.05 -7.46
CA ILE A 4 0.11 -27.40 -6.40
C ILE A 4 0.59 -26.02 -6.87
N LEU A 5 1.00 -25.92 -8.14
CA LEU A 5 1.44 -24.67 -8.75
C LEU A 5 0.28 -23.67 -8.92
N GLY A 6 -0.89 -24.14 -9.37
CA GLY A 6 -2.11 -23.34 -9.42
C GLY A 6 -2.57 -22.89 -8.03
N PHE A 7 -2.43 -23.74 -7.02
CA PHE A 7 -2.73 -23.39 -5.64
C PHE A 7 -1.80 -22.29 -5.11
N GLY A 8 -0.50 -22.31 -5.44
CA GLY A 8 0.43 -21.23 -5.11
C GLY A 8 -0.01 -19.88 -5.70
N PHE A 9 -0.43 -19.87 -6.96
CA PHE A 9 -0.98 -18.67 -7.60
C PHE A 9 -2.26 -18.15 -6.89
N LEU A 10 -3.21 -19.04 -6.59
CA LEU A 10 -4.46 -18.68 -5.91
C LEU A 10 -4.21 -18.16 -4.49
N LEU A 11 -3.31 -18.81 -3.75
CA LEU A 11 -2.88 -18.32 -2.43
C LEU A 11 -2.16 -16.98 -2.52
N GLY A 12 -1.38 -16.74 -3.58
CA GLY A 12 -0.81 -15.43 -3.86
C GLY A 12 -1.89 -14.35 -3.99
N MET A 13 -2.94 -14.62 -4.77
CA MET A 13 -4.07 -13.70 -4.89
C MET A 13 -4.82 -13.50 -3.56
N GLN A 14 -4.99 -14.55 -2.76
CA GLN A 14 -5.59 -14.46 -1.43
C GLN A 14 -4.73 -13.62 -0.48
N HIS A 15 -3.42 -13.81 -0.51
CA HIS A 15 -2.46 -13.08 0.33
C HIS A 15 -2.55 -11.57 0.10
N ALA A 16 -2.78 -11.13 -1.14
CA ALA A 16 -3.01 -9.73 -1.44
C ALA A 16 -4.24 -9.13 -0.72
N LEU A 17 -5.15 -9.95 -0.20
CA LEU A 17 -6.34 -9.53 0.57
C LEU A 17 -6.09 -9.47 2.08
N GLU A 18 -4.86 -9.66 2.55
CA GLU A 18 -4.52 -9.49 3.95
C GLU A 18 -4.72 -8.04 4.40
N ALA A 19 -4.98 -7.87 5.70
CA ALA A 19 -5.43 -6.60 6.24
C ALA A 19 -4.41 -5.46 6.04
N ASP A 20 -3.14 -5.78 6.20
CA ASP A 20 -2.01 -4.88 5.97
C ASP A 20 -1.87 -4.46 4.50
N HIS A 21 -2.09 -5.39 3.58
CA HIS A 21 -2.11 -5.15 2.14
C HIS A 21 -3.27 -4.24 1.73
N ILE A 22 -4.47 -4.55 2.22
CA ILE A 22 -5.67 -3.72 2.04
C ILE A 22 -5.42 -2.31 2.59
N ALA A 23 -4.85 -2.18 3.78
CA ALA A 23 -4.55 -0.91 4.41
C ALA A 23 -3.54 -0.08 3.59
N ALA A 24 -2.45 -0.70 3.16
CA ALA A 24 -1.42 -0.06 2.34
C ALA A 24 -1.97 0.41 0.98
N VAL A 25 -2.66 -0.47 0.25
CA VAL A 25 -3.25 -0.15 -1.06
C VAL A 25 -4.32 0.93 -0.91
N SER A 26 -5.18 0.85 0.11
CA SER A 26 -6.18 1.89 0.39
C SER A 26 -5.55 3.25 0.65
N THR A 27 -4.47 3.29 1.42
CA THR A 27 -3.76 4.53 1.74
C THR A 27 -3.07 5.13 0.51
N ILE A 28 -2.56 4.30 -0.41
CA ILE A 28 -2.01 4.74 -1.69
C ILE A 28 -3.13 5.25 -2.61
N ALA A 29 -4.23 4.50 -2.71
CA ALA A 29 -5.38 4.82 -3.54
C ALA A 29 -6.03 6.15 -3.15
N ALA A 30 -6.15 6.43 -1.85
CA ALA A 30 -6.67 7.68 -1.29
C ALA A 30 -5.95 8.94 -1.82
N ARG A 31 -4.70 8.81 -2.29
CA ARG A 31 -3.90 9.95 -2.77
C ARG A 31 -4.04 10.24 -4.26
N ARG A 32 -4.76 9.42 -5.02
CA ARG A 32 -4.77 9.46 -6.49
C ARG A 32 -6.18 9.68 -7.02
N SER A 33 -6.27 10.37 -8.16
CA SER A 33 -7.54 10.69 -8.84
C SER A 33 -7.85 9.77 -10.02
N SER A 34 -6.90 8.95 -10.45
CA SER A 34 -7.03 8.07 -11.62
C SER A 34 -6.89 6.60 -11.23
N VAL A 35 -7.88 5.79 -11.62
CA VAL A 35 -7.87 4.32 -11.43
C VAL A 35 -6.62 3.71 -12.04
N ALA A 36 -6.24 4.13 -13.25
CA ALA A 36 -5.05 3.60 -13.93
C ALA A 36 -3.76 3.90 -13.15
N ASP A 37 -3.66 5.06 -12.49
CA ASP A 37 -2.50 5.38 -11.67
C ASP A 37 -2.49 4.57 -10.36
N ILE A 38 -3.64 4.36 -9.73
CA ILE A 38 -3.78 3.51 -8.54
C ILE A 38 -3.35 2.06 -8.85
N VAL A 39 -3.82 1.50 -9.96
CA VAL A 39 -3.44 0.14 -10.40
C VAL A 39 -1.95 0.05 -10.70
N LYS A 40 -1.36 1.04 -11.39
CA LYS A 40 0.09 1.08 -11.64
C LYS A 40 0.89 1.10 -10.33
N HIS A 41 0.40 1.80 -9.31
CA HIS A 41 1.02 1.78 -7.99
C HIS A 41 0.87 0.42 -7.32
N GLY A 42 -0.32 -0.19 -7.36
CA GLY A 42 -0.55 -1.54 -6.84
C GLY A 42 0.38 -2.58 -7.47
N LEU A 43 0.52 -2.56 -8.80
CA LEU A 43 1.43 -3.48 -9.52
C LEU A 43 2.91 -3.19 -9.21
N THR A 44 3.32 -1.92 -9.12
CA THR A 44 4.72 -1.57 -8.78
C THR A 44 5.06 -1.98 -7.36
N TRP A 45 4.11 -1.82 -6.43
CA TRP A 45 4.24 -2.27 -5.06
C TRP A 45 4.33 -3.80 -5.00
N GLY A 46 3.42 -4.50 -5.69
CA GLY A 46 3.44 -5.95 -5.78
C GLY A 46 4.70 -6.51 -6.42
N LEU A 47 5.27 -5.82 -7.40
CA LEU A 47 6.57 -6.19 -7.95
C LEU A 47 7.67 -6.17 -6.87
N GLY A 48 7.75 -5.11 -6.05
CA GLY A 48 8.73 -5.02 -4.96
C GLY A 48 8.54 -6.11 -3.92
N HIS A 49 7.29 -6.38 -3.54
CA HIS A 49 6.94 -7.46 -2.63
C HIS A 49 7.37 -8.82 -3.19
N THR A 50 7.02 -9.11 -4.44
CA THR A 50 7.38 -10.36 -5.13
C THR A 50 8.88 -10.55 -5.28
N ILE A 51 9.64 -9.50 -5.61
CA ILE A 51 11.11 -9.56 -5.67
C ILE A 51 11.68 -10.00 -4.33
N THR A 52 11.20 -9.41 -3.25
CA THR A 52 11.70 -9.70 -1.91
C THR A 52 11.33 -11.11 -1.47
N LEU A 53 10.07 -11.51 -1.68
CA LEU A 53 9.65 -12.88 -1.43
C LEU A 53 10.53 -13.85 -2.20
N PHE A 54 10.74 -13.64 -3.50
CA PHE A 54 11.54 -14.54 -4.31
C PHE A 54 13.00 -14.64 -3.81
N VAL A 55 13.61 -13.53 -3.40
CA VAL A 55 14.98 -13.50 -2.88
C VAL A 55 15.07 -14.20 -1.52
N PHE A 56 14.26 -13.81 -0.54
CA PHE A 56 14.34 -14.35 0.82
C PHE A 56 13.84 -15.80 0.87
N ALA A 57 12.72 -16.09 0.20
CA ALA A 57 12.17 -17.43 0.15
C ALA A 57 13.03 -18.37 -0.68
N GLY A 58 13.54 -17.91 -1.82
CA GLY A 58 14.47 -18.68 -2.65
C GLY A 58 15.77 -18.98 -1.90
N ALA A 59 16.35 -18.00 -1.20
CA ALA A 59 17.55 -18.21 -0.39
C ALA A 59 17.31 -19.25 0.73
N ALA A 60 16.21 -19.14 1.48
CA ALA A 60 15.89 -20.09 2.54
C ALA A 60 15.65 -21.52 2.01
N LEU A 61 14.98 -21.66 0.84
CA LEU A 61 14.79 -22.94 0.17
C LEU A 61 16.10 -23.58 -0.27
N LEU A 62 17.06 -22.78 -0.77
CA LEU A 62 18.37 -23.27 -1.21
C LEU A 62 19.28 -23.63 -0.03
N ILE A 63 19.20 -22.88 1.08
CA ILE A 63 19.97 -23.13 2.30
C ILE A 63 19.36 -24.30 3.10
N GLY A 64 18.06 -24.58 2.93
CA GLY A 64 17.34 -25.63 3.67
C GLY A 64 17.03 -25.25 5.12
N HIS A 65 17.10 -23.97 5.47
CA HIS A 65 16.81 -23.45 6.80
C HIS A 65 15.71 -22.40 6.74
N ALA A 66 14.75 -22.51 7.66
CA ALA A 66 13.74 -21.48 7.86
C ALA A 66 14.39 -20.18 8.34
N ILE A 67 13.80 -19.03 7.97
CA ILE A 67 14.24 -17.73 8.47
C ILE A 67 14.02 -17.72 9.98
N PRO A 68 15.07 -17.47 10.79
CA PRO A 68 14.93 -17.47 12.24
C PRO A 68 14.07 -16.30 12.70
N GLU A 69 13.30 -16.53 13.76
CA GLU A 69 12.38 -15.55 14.34
C GLU A 69 13.05 -14.21 14.69
N ARG A 70 14.33 -14.26 15.09
CA ARG A 70 15.16 -13.08 15.40
C ARG A 70 15.34 -12.14 14.21
N LEU A 71 15.18 -12.62 12.98
CA LEU A 71 15.25 -11.82 11.77
C LEU A 71 13.86 -11.40 11.27
N SER A 72 12.81 -12.22 11.44
CA SER A 72 11.45 -11.89 11.01
C SER A 72 10.80 -10.82 11.90
N GLN A 73 10.92 -10.93 13.23
CA GLN A 73 10.24 -10.01 14.17
C GLN A 73 10.59 -8.54 13.94
N PRO A 74 11.87 -8.14 13.76
CA PRO A 74 12.21 -6.74 13.47
C PRO A 74 11.66 -6.26 12.12
N LEU A 75 11.58 -7.15 11.11
CA LEU A 75 11.04 -6.81 9.79
C LEU A 75 9.54 -6.59 9.85
N GLU A 76 8.81 -7.44 10.57
CA GLU A 76 7.37 -7.28 10.81
C GLU A 76 7.08 -6.04 11.65
N THR A 77 7.90 -5.76 12.67
CA THR A 77 7.82 -4.50 13.43
C THR A 77 8.03 -3.30 12.52
N ALA A 78 9.02 -3.34 11.61
CA ALA A 78 9.28 -2.27 10.65
C ALA A 78 8.09 -2.03 9.71
N VAL A 79 7.39 -3.09 9.29
CA VAL A 79 6.13 -2.95 8.53
C VAL A 79 5.02 -2.33 9.37
N GLY A 80 4.87 -2.73 10.63
CA GLY A 80 3.93 -2.09 11.55
C GLY A 80 4.19 -0.58 11.69
N VAL A 81 5.46 -0.19 11.89
CA VAL A 81 5.88 1.23 11.94
C VAL A 81 5.59 1.94 10.61
N MET A 82 5.86 1.30 9.49
CA MET A 82 5.55 1.84 8.16
C MET A 82 4.04 2.07 7.98
N LEU A 83 3.18 1.13 8.39
CA LEU A 83 1.72 1.29 8.33
C LEU A 83 1.25 2.46 9.20
N VAL A 84 1.74 2.57 10.44
CA VAL A 84 1.46 3.72 11.30
C VAL A 84 1.86 5.02 10.61
N GLY A 85 3.07 5.09 10.04
CA GLY A 85 3.55 6.26 9.32
C GLY A 85 2.68 6.62 8.10
N LEU A 86 2.26 5.63 7.30
CA LEU A 86 1.39 5.83 6.15
C LEU A 86 0.01 6.36 6.56
N GLY A 87 -0.59 5.79 7.61
CA GLY A 87 -1.89 6.22 8.12
C GLY A 87 -1.84 7.61 8.77
N LEU A 88 -0.82 7.90 9.60
CA LEU A 88 -0.61 9.22 10.18
C LEU A 88 -0.41 10.29 9.09
N HIS A 89 0.38 9.97 8.06
CA HIS A 89 0.59 10.89 6.95
C HIS A 89 -0.71 11.17 6.17
N LEU A 90 -1.58 10.16 5.98
CA LEU A 90 -2.89 10.36 5.37
C LEU A 90 -3.79 11.26 6.23
N LEU A 91 -3.88 11.01 7.54
CA LEU A 91 -4.68 11.85 8.46
C LEU A 91 -4.14 13.27 8.57
N TRP A 92 -2.82 13.45 8.65
CA TRP A 92 -2.19 14.76 8.69
C TRP A 92 -2.48 15.57 7.43
N ARG A 93 -2.43 14.93 6.26
CA ARG A 93 -2.84 15.57 5.01
C ARG A 93 -4.31 15.96 5.02
N LEU A 94 -5.21 15.07 5.43
CA LEU A 94 -6.64 15.38 5.51
C LEU A 94 -6.92 16.58 6.44
N TRP A 95 -6.17 16.69 7.52
CA TRP A 95 -6.25 17.83 8.44
C TRP A 95 -5.68 19.11 7.81
N ARG A 96 -4.51 19.04 7.16
CA ARG A 96 -3.87 20.19 6.51
C ARG A 96 -4.66 20.71 5.29
N ASP A 97 -5.22 19.83 4.47
CA ASP A 97 -6.07 20.18 3.33
C ASP A 97 -7.39 20.87 3.79
N ARG A 98 -7.75 20.74 5.09
CA ARG A 98 -8.86 21.48 5.71
C ARG A 98 -8.47 22.92 6.12
N VAL A 99 -7.18 23.24 6.20
CA VAL A 99 -6.65 24.49 6.76
C VAL A 99 -5.79 25.21 5.72
N HIS A 100 -6.44 25.94 4.80
CA HIS A 100 -5.77 26.92 3.94
C HIS A 100 -6.24 28.32 4.32
N PHE A 101 -5.30 29.17 4.77
CA PHE A 101 -5.54 30.58 5.03
C PHE A 101 -5.25 31.38 3.76
N HIS A 102 -6.23 32.13 3.25
CA HIS A 102 -6.01 33.15 2.24
C HIS A 102 -6.29 34.54 2.82
N ARG A 103 -5.36 35.45 2.53
CA ARG A 103 -5.40 36.85 2.95
C ARG A 103 -6.02 37.63 1.79
N HIS A 104 -7.29 38.02 1.92
CA HIS A 104 -7.91 38.94 0.97
C HIS A 104 -7.76 40.35 1.50
N ARG A 105 -7.18 41.23 0.68
CA ARG A 105 -7.09 42.66 0.94
C ARG A 105 -8.05 43.34 -0.04
N HIS A 106 -9.11 43.93 0.48
CA HIS A 106 -10.02 44.72 -0.32
C HIS A 106 -9.36 46.03 -0.75
N HIS A 107 -9.84 46.62 -1.84
CA HIS A 107 -9.35 47.91 -2.35
C HIS A 107 -9.58 49.07 -1.36
N ASP A 108 -10.39 48.85 -0.32
CA ASP A 108 -10.65 49.76 0.81
C ASP A 108 -9.67 49.62 1.98
N GLY A 109 -8.70 48.69 1.89
CA GLY A 109 -7.69 48.47 2.93
C GLY A 109 -8.09 47.51 4.05
N THR A 110 -9.29 46.93 4.01
CA THR A 110 -9.68 45.89 4.99
C THR A 110 -9.06 44.54 4.64
N GLU A 111 -8.43 43.91 5.63
CA GLU A 111 -7.88 42.56 5.54
C GLU A 111 -8.73 41.62 6.38
N HIS A 112 -9.22 40.55 5.78
CA HIS A 112 -9.86 39.48 6.53
C HIS A 112 -9.50 38.10 5.97
N TYR A 113 -9.71 37.10 6.82
CA TYR A 113 -9.44 35.70 6.54
C TYR A 113 -10.75 35.00 6.21
N HIS A 114 -10.86 34.44 5.01
CA HIS A 114 -11.98 33.57 4.63
C HIS A 114 -11.56 32.11 4.61
N VAL A 115 -12.48 31.22 5.01
CA VAL A 115 -12.34 29.76 4.98
C VAL A 115 -13.31 29.21 3.94
N HIS A 116 -12.85 28.92 2.72
CA HIS A 116 -13.66 28.24 1.70
C HIS A 116 -12.91 27.04 1.11
N SER A 117 -13.66 26.04 0.64
CA SER A 117 -13.15 24.87 -0.07
C SER A 117 -13.57 24.91 -1.53
N HIS A 118 -12.63 25.11 -2.47
CA HIS A 118 -12.93 24.96 -3.89
C HIS A 118 -13.04 23.48 -4.25
N ALA A 119 -14.27 22.98 -4.33
CA ALA A 119 -14.61 21.76 -5.06
C ALA A 119 -15.26 22.08 -6.42
N ALA A 120 -15.52 23.35 -6.77
CA ALA A 120 -16.37 23.69 -7.91
C ALA A 120 -16.16 25.10 -8.50
N ASP A 121 -14.94 25.51 -8.87
CA ASP A 121 -14.76 26.72 -9.69
C ASP A 121 -13.95 26.48 -10.97
N ALA A 122 -14.51 26.95 -12.07
CA ALA A 122 -14.07 26.81 -13.44
C ALA A 122 -13.47 28.13 -13.95
N VAL A 123 -12.19 28.42 -13.64
CA VAL A 123 -11.40 29.52 -14.27
C VAL A 123 -9.93 29.09 -14.38
N PRO A 124 -9.20 29.41 -15.48
CA PRO A 124 -8.04 28.65 -15.94
C PRO A 124 -6.71 29.00 -15.24
N HIS A 125 -5.89 27.95 -15.07
CA HIS A 125 -4.59 27.98 -14.42
C HIS A 125 -3.55 28.85 -15.15
N ALA A 126 -3.39 30.11 -14.74
CA ALA A 126 -2.15 30.84 -14.95
C ALA A 126 -1.28 30.71 -13.70
N ARG A 127 -0.20 29.92 -13.81
CA ARG A 127 0.84 29.67 -12.78
C ARG A 127 0.57 28.55 -11.78
N SER A 128 0.30 27.35 -12.27
CA SER A 128 0.81 26.17 -11.58
C SER A 128 1.94 25.57 -12.40
N ALA A 129 3.17 25.75 -11.95
CA ALA A 129 4.29 24.94 -12.39
C ALA A 129 4.07 23.51 -11.85
N HIS A 130 3.24 22.73 -12.52
CA HIS A 130 3.14 21.29 -12.31
C HIS A 130 4.02 20.56 -13.32
N ASP A 131 5.32 20.80 -13.20
CA ASP A 131 6.31 19.97 -13.86
C ASP A 131 6.59 18.77 -12.93
N HIS A 132 5.98 17.63 -13.24
CA HIS A 132 6.35 16.36 -12.63
C HIS A 132 6.74 15.40 -13.74
N ALA A 133 8.04 15.40 -14.02
CA ALA A 133 8.70 14.35 -14.79
C ALA A 133 8.20 12.97 -14.34
N HIS A 134 7.81 12.14 -15.31
CA HIS A 134 7.38 10.76 -15.13
C HIS A 134 8.55 9.86 -14.69
N GLY A 135 9.10 10.11 -13.52
CA GLY A 135 10.10 9.25 -12.89
C GLY A 135 9.50 7.90 -12.46
N PHE A 136 10.35 6.87 -12.41
CA PHE A 136 9.99 5.56 -11.89
C PHE A 136 9.48 5.64 -10.44
N ARG A 137 8.45 4.85 -10.09
CA ARG A 137 7.69 4.94 -8.82
C ARG A 137 8.44 4.33 -7.62
N TRP A 138 9.64 4.84 -7.34
CA TRP A 138 10.59 4.24 -6.39
C TRP A 138 10.04 4.10 -4.97
N ARG A 139 9.30 5.10 -4.47
CA ARG A 139 8.67 5.03 -3.13
C ARG A 139 7.73 3.84 -3.00
N THR A 140 6.91 3.61 -4.01
CA THR A 140 5.95 2.50 -4.05
C THR A 140 6.65 1.15 -4.14
N LEU A 141 7.73 1.07 -4.93
CA LEU A 141 8.57 -0.12 -4.99
C LEU A 141 9.23 -0.41 -3.64
N LEU A 142 9.80 0.60 -2.97
CA LEU A 142 10.44 0.46 -1.66
C LEU A 142 9.47 -0.01 -0.57
N VAL A 143 8.24 0.53 -0.57
CA VAL A 143 7.18 0.04 0.33
C VAL A 143 6.88 -1.43 0.02
N GLY A 144 6.88 -1.82 -1.25
CA GLY A 144 6.70 -3.22 -1.68
C GLY A 144 7.81 -4.12 -1.19
N LEU A 145 9.06 -3.69 -1.38
CA LEU A 145 10.24 -4.41 -0.91
C LEU A 145 10.19 -4.60 0.62
N MET A 146 9.92 -3.53 1.37
CA MET A 146 9.74 -3.60 2.83
C MET A 146 8.63 -4.55 3.23
N HIS A 147 7.48 -4.47 2.56
CA HIS A 147 6.33 -5.31 2.88
C HIS A 147 6.55 -6.78 2.53
N GLY A 148 7.36 -7.10 1.52
CA GLY A 148 7.72 -8.49 1.21
C GLY A 148 8.75 -9.09 2.18
N MET A 149 9.48 -8.25 2.92
CA MET A 149 10.44 -8.70 3.94
C MET A 149 9.73 -9.16 5.22
N ALA A 150 8.61 -8.52 5.57
CA ALA A 150 7.72 -8.97 6.64
C ALA A 150 6.67 -9.96 6.10
N GLY A 151 6.25 -10.97 6.85
CA GLY A 151 5.20 -11.89 6.42
C GLY A 151 5.65 -13.02 5.47
N SER A 152 6.89 -13.00 4.98
CA SER A 152 7.46 -14.11 4.21
C SER A 152 7.60 -15.39 5.04
N ALA A 153 7.69 -15.31 6.36
CA ALA A 153 7.99 -16.44 7.24
C ALA A 153 6.90 -17.53 7.22
N ALA A 154 5.62 -17.17 7.34
CA ALA A 154 4.52 -18.15 7.35
C ALA A 154 4.35 -18.87 6.00
N LEU A 155 4.48 -18.11 4.91
CA LEU A 155 4.45 -18.65 3.54
C LEU A 155 5.68 -19.49 3.21
N LEU A 156 6.84 -19.11 3.72
CA LEU A 156 8.08 -19.87 3.60
C LEU A 156 7.98 -21.22 4.27
N VAL A 157 7.46 -21.28 5.50
CA VAL A 157 7.27 -22.52 6.23
C VAL A 157 6.34 -23.45 5.45
N LEU A 158 5.23 -22.94 4.91
CA LEU A 158 4.31 -23.73 4.08
C LEU A 158 4.96 -24.20 2.77
N THR A 159 5.78 -23.36 2.12
CA THR A 159 6.43 -23.72 0.86
C THR A 159 7.55 -24.75 1.06
N VAL A 160 8.38 -24.57 2.09
CA VAL A 160 9.50 -25.48 2.43
C VAL A 160 8.97 -26.85 2.88
N THR A 161 7.88 -26.89 3.66
CA THR A 161 7.31 -28.16 4.15
C THR A 161 6.59 -28.97 3.06
N GLN A 162 6.06 -28.30 2.04
CA GLN A 162 5.28 -28.94 0.98
C GLN A 162 6.09 -29.22 -0.31
N ALA A 163 7.28 -28.60 -0.46
CA ALA A 163 8.11 -28.79 -1.64
C ALA A 163 8.96 -30.06 -1.54
N SER A 164 8.58 -31.10 -2.28
CA SER A 164 9.37 -32.34 -2.42
C SER A 164 10.73 -32.15 -3.13
N SER A 165 10.97 -30.97 -3.73
CA SER A 165 12.20 -30.64 -4.43
C SER A 165 12.40 -29.12 -4.53
N PRO A 166 13.66 -28.60 -4.45
CA PRO A 166 13.95 -27.15 -4.44
C PRO A 166 13.41 -26.40 -5.68
N THR A 167 13.44 -27.03 -6.86
CA THR A 167 12.91 -26.43 -8.09
C THR A 167 11.40 -26.21 -8.03
N HIS A 168 10.67 -27.13 -7.40
CA HIS A 168 9.23 -27.00 -7.20
C HIS A 168 8.90 -25.92 -6.18
N GLY A 169 9.71 -25.78 -5.13
CA GLY A 169 9.61 -24.66 -4.18
C GLY A 169 9.83 -23.31 -4.88
N LEU A 170 10.86 -23.17 -5.71
CA LEU A 170 11.13 -21.94 -6.46
C LEU A 170 9.99 -21.57 -7.43
N LEU A 171 9.46 -22.55 -8.17
CA LEU A 171 8.31 -22.34 -9.06
C LEU A 171 7.05 -21.95 -8.28
N TYR A 172 6.85 -22.54 -7.10
CA TYR A 172 5.75 -22.19 -6.22
C TYR A 172 5.86 -20.73 -5.74
N VAL A 173 7.04 -20.31 -5.23
CA VAL A 173 7.29 -18.92 -4.80
C VAL A 173 7.09 -17.94 -5.95
N LEU A 174 7.56 -18.28 -7.15
CA LEU A 174 7.38 -17.44 -8.34
C LEU A 174 5.89 -17.25 -8.67
N LEU A 175 5.12 -18.34 -8.75
CA LEU A 175 3.69 -18.25 -9.05
C LEU A 175 2.89 -17.58 -7.94
N PHE A 176 3.27 -17.82 -6.68
CA PHE A 176 2.72 -17.10 -5.53
C PHE A 176 2.95 -15.60 -5.67
N GLY A 177 4.19 -15.19 -5.97
CA GLY A 177 4.52 -13.78 -6.18
C GLY A 177 3.79 -13.15 -7.37
N ILE A 178 3.63 -13.87 -8.48
CA ILE A 178 2.82 -13.40 -9.62
C ILE A 178 1.34 -13.26 -9.21
N GLY A 179 0.81 -14.25 -8.49
CA GLY A 179 -0.55 -14.24 -7.95
C GLY A 179 -0.77 -13.05 -7.02
N SER A 180 0.14 -12.79 -6.09
CA SER A 180 0.11 -11.65 -5.18
C SER A 180 0.15 -10.33 -5.95
N MET A 181 1.09 -10.15 -6.88
CA MET A 181 1.18 -8.95 -7.71
C MET A 181 -0.11 -8.66 -8.49
N LEU A 182 -0.70 -9.69 -9.13
CA LEU A 182 -1.98 -9.55 -9.84
C LEU A 182 -3.13 -9.31 -8.87
N GLY A 183 -3.14 -9.97 -7.72
CA GLY A 183 -4.12 -9.77 -6.64
C GLY A 183 -4.11 -8.34 -6.12
N MET A 184 -2.93 -7.75 -5.90
CA MET A 184 -2.79 -6.35 -5.49
C MET A 184 -3.24 -5.39 -6.60
N GLY A 185 -2.99 -5.72 -7.86
CA GLY A 185 -3.53 -4.99 -9.02
C GLY A 185 -5.06 -5.03 -9.06
N ALA A 186 -5.66 -6.20 -8.86
CA ALA A 186 -7.11 -6.38 -8.81
C ALA A 186 -7.74 -5.66 -7.61
N LEU A 187 -7.16 -5.81 -6.42
CA LEU A 187 -7.55 -5.09 -5.21
C LEU A 187 -7.50 -3.58 -5.41
N SER A 188 -6.46 -3.10 -6.11
CA SER A 188 -6.33 -1.68 -6.47
C SER A 188 -7.49 -1.19 -7.33
N VAL A 189 -8.00 -2.00 -8.26
CA VAL A 189 -9.21 -1.65 -9.04
C VAL A 189 -10.43 -1.57 -8.11
N VAL A 190 -10.63 -2.60 -7.29
CA VAL A 190 -11.79 -2.69 -6.37
C VAL A 190 -11.85 -1.48 -5.42
N ILE A 191 -10.70 -1.05 -4.90
CA ILE A 191 -10.61 0.10 -3.99
C ILE A 191 -10.67 1.43 -4.76
N ALA A 192 -10.06 1.52 -5.95
CA ALA A 192 -9.99 2.75 -6.72
C ALA A 192 -11.36 3.25 -7.17
N VAL A 193 -12.25 2.36 -7.62
CA VAL A 193 -13.57 2.72 -8.15
C VAL A 193 -14.40 3.54 -7.15
N PRO A 194 -14.69 3.06 -5.92
CA PRO A 194 -15.49 3.83 -4.97
C PRO A 194 -14.79 5.12 -4.51
N LEU A 195 -13.46 5.12 -4.36
CA LEU A 195 -12.70 6.32 -3.99
C LEU A 195 -12.75 7.41 -5.07
N VAL A 196 -12.53 7.04 -6.33
CA VAL A 196 -12.54 8.01 -7.45
C VAL A 196 -13.95 8.52 -7.72
N ILE A 197 -14.98 7.68 -7.61
CA ILE A 197 -16.38 8.11 -7.79
C ILE A 197 -16.80 9.04 -6.64
N SER A 198 -16.56 8.65 -5.38
CA SER A 198 -16.91 9.49 -4.23
C SER A 198 -16.15 10.82 -4.23
N ALA A 199 -14.91 10.85 -4.71
CA ALA A 199 -14.15 12.10 -4.86
C ALA A 199 -14.80 13.09 -5.83
N ARG A 200 -15.54 12.62 -6.84
CA ARG A 200 -16.21 13.46 -7.85
C ARG A 200 -17.56 13.99 -7.42
N TRP A 201 -18.33 13.20 -6.66
CA TRP A 201 -19.74 13.49 -6.38
C TRP A 201 -20.03 13.75 -4.89
N LEU A 202 -19.25 13.19 -3.98
CA LEU A 202 -19.53 13.17 -2.54
C LEU A 202 -18.25 13.45 -1.74
N THR A 203 -17.76 14.69 -1.81
CA THR A 203 -16.47 15.10 -1.19
C THR A 203 -16.41 14.84 0.32
N TRP A 204 -17.52 14.99 1.04
CA TRP A 204 -17.61 14.64 2.46
C TRP A 204 -17.45 13.13 2.71
N ALA A 205 -18.16 12.30 1.94
CA ALA A 205 -18.06 10.85 2.05
C ALA A 205 -16.66 10.35 1.70
N ASN A 206 -16.03 10.91 0.66
CA ASN A 206 -14.65 10.61 0.30
C ASN A 206 -13.68 10.97 1.44
N ARG A 207 -13.83 12.14 2.07
CA ARG A 207 -13.00 12.53 3.23
C ARG A 207 -13.21 11.59 4.42
N ALA A 208 -14.45 11.19 4.70
CA ALA A 208 -14.75 10.23 5.77
C ALA A 208 -14.13 8.85 5.48
N LEU A 209 -14.24 8.36 4.24
CA LEU A 209 -13.61 7.10 3.80
C LEU A 209 -12.08 7.15 3.95
N GLN A 210 -11.43 8.24 3.52
CA GLN A 210 -9.99 8.40 3.68
C GLN A 210 -9.57 8.50 5.15
N GLY A 211 -10.37 9.19 5.98
CA GLY A 211 -10.15 9.23 7.43
C GLY A 211 -10.21 7.84 8.05
N MET A 212 -11.25 7.06 7.72
CA MET A 212 -11.41 5.68 8.14
C MET A 212 -10.23 4.81 7.70
N VAL A 213 -9.81 4.90 6.44
CA VAL A 213 -8.62 4.20 5.93
C VAL A 213 -7.38 4.55 6.76
N GLY A 214 -7.17 5.83 7.08
CA GLY A 214 -6.05 6.27 7.91
C GLY A 214 -6.08 5.66 9.31
N PHE A 215 -7.23 5.71 9.99
CA PHE A 215 -7.39 5.11 11.33
C PHE A 215 -7.21 3.60 11.32
N VAL A 216 -7.83 2.88 10.38
CA VAL A 216 -7.70 1.42 10.25
C VAL A 216 -6.25 1.03 9.97
N THR A 217 -5.55 1.78 9.11
CA THR A 217 -4.14 1.52 8.79
C THR A 217 -3.23 1.72 10.01
N ILE A 218 -3.49 2.74 10.83
CA ILE A 218 -2.77 2.95 12.09
C ILE A 218 -3.08 1.81 13.07
N ALA A 219 -4.35 1.42 13.21
CA ALA A 219 -4.75 0.36 14.13
C ALA A 219 -4.09 -0.98 13.79
N ILE A 220 -4.06 -1.35 12.50
CA ILE A 220 -3.35 -2.54 12.01
C ILE A 220 -1.86 -2.42 12.31
N GLY A 221 -1.23 -1.28 12.00
CA GLY A 221 0.19 -1.08 12.28
C GLY A 221 0.55 -1.18 13.76
N LEU A 222 -0.26 -0.59 14.64
CA LEU A 222 -0.09 -0.70 16.10
C LEU A 222 -0.30 -2.14 16.59
N SER A 223 -1.29 -2.85 16.05
CA SER A 223 -1.53 -4.26 16.37
C SER A 223 -0.33 -5.13 15.96
N THR A 224 0.25 -4.90 14.78
CA THR A 224 1.44 -5.61 14.30
C THR A 224 2.65 -5.33 15.19
N ILE A 225 2.89 -4.07 15.57
CA ILE A 225 3.98 -3.71 16.49
C ILE A 225 3.80 -4.43 17.83
N TRP A 226 2.57 -4.42 18.37
CA TRP A 226 2.27 -5.08 19.64
C TRP A 226 2.57 -6.58 19.58
N SER A 227 2.12 -7.27 18.53
CA SER A 227 2.29 -8.72 18.40
C SER A 227 3.73 -9.16 18.12
N THR A 228 4.60 -8.26 17.66
CA THR A 228 5.97 -8.62 17.21
C THR A 228 7.07 -8.09 18.12
N ALA A 229 6.84 -6.97 18.81
CA ALA A 229 7.83 -6.34 19.67
C ALA A 229 7.51 -6.47 21.17
N LEU A 230 6.26 -6.74 21.55
CA LEU A 230 5.79 -6.67 22.94
C LEU A 230 5.11 -7.95 23.44
N ALA A 231 4.84 -8.91 22.56
CA ALA A 231 4.27 -10.23 22.88
C ALA A 231 5.36 -11.31 22.86
#